data_AF-A0A7X7PKS4-F1
#
_entry.id   AF-A0A7X7PKS4-F1
#
_cell.length_a   1.000
_cell.length_b   1.000
_cell.length_c   1.000
_cell.angle_alpha   90.00
_cell.angle_beta   90.00
_cell.angle_gamma   90.00
#
_symmetry.space_group_name_H-M   'P 1'
#
loop_
_entity.id
_entity.type
_entity.pdbx_description
1 polymer ?
#
loop_
_entity_poly.entity_id
_entity_poly.type
_entity_poly.pdbx_seq_one_letter_code
_entity_poly.pdbx_strand_id
1 'polypeptide(L)' 'MKTSAGRGANLQLKPMPWWLDDGEEVCEHCLQRYAYEVEVRCVACDAALCPHCAVVVRATRESYCPGCEEA' A
#
# COMPACT_ATOMS: atom_id res chain seq x y z
N MET A 1 14.43 31.04 -40.82
CA MET A 1 14.59 29.74 -40.13
C MET A 1 15.66 29.90 -39.04
N LYS A 2 15.29 30.13 -37.78
CA LYS A 2 16.20 30.00 -36.62
C LYS A 2 15.37 29.50 -35.43
N THR A 3 15.50 28.21 -35.13
CA THR A 3 14.75 27.51 -34.07
C THR A 3 15.46 27.72 -32.74
N SER A 4 14.81 28.38 -31.77
CA SER A 4 15.26 28.46 -30.39
C SER A 4 14.84 27.20 -29.63
N ALA A 5 15.79 26.31 -29.37
CA ALA A 5 15.59 25.16 -28.49
C ALA A 5 15.46 25.63 -27.04
N GLY A 6 14.28 25.42 -26.44
CA GLY A 6 14.03 25.65 -25.03
C GLY A 6 14.83 24.67 -24.17
N ARG A 7 15.50 25.18 -23.13
CA ARG A 7 16.19 24.37 -22.12
C ARG A 7 15.14 23.69 -21.24
N GLY A 8 14.97 22.38 -21.40
CA GLY A 8 14.20 21.56 -20.46
C GLY A 8 14.88 21.56 -19.09
N ALA A 9 14.16 21.99 -18.06
CA ALA A 9 14.65 21.91 -16.68
C ALA A 9 14.77 20.43 -16.28
N ASN A 10 15.97 20.03 -15.87
CA ASN A 10 16.24 18.69 -15.34
C ASN A 10 15.75 18.67 -13.87
N LEU A 11 14.55 18.15 -13.62
CA LEU A 11 14.01 18.01 -12.27
C LEU A 11 14.61 16.75 -11.65
N GLN A 12 15.66 16.92 -10.84
CA GLN A 12 16.17 15.84 -10.01
C GLN A 12 15.21 15.62 -8.83
N LEU A 13 14.38 14.59 -8.93
CA LEU A 13 13.56 14.10 -7.82
C LEU A 13 14.49 13.48 -6.78
N LYS A 14 14.50 14.05 -5.56
CA LYS A 14 15.18 13.43 -4.42
C LYS A 14 14.55 12.06 -4.18
N PRO A 15 15.32 10.97 -4.10
CA PRO A 15 14.74 9.67 -3.77
C PRO A 15 14.07 9.78 -2.40
N MET A 16 12.85 9.23 -2.29
CA MET A 16 12.16 9.21 -1.00
C MET A 16 12.99 8.40 -0.01
N PRO A 17 13.11 8.86 1.24
CA PRO A 17 13.69 8.03 2.28
C PRO A 17 12.92 6.70 2.39
N TRP A 18 13.65 5.62 2.63
CA TRP A 18 13.06 4.27 2.72
C TRP A 18 11.99 4.16 3.82
N TRP A 19 12.06 4.98 4.87
CA TRP A 19 11.05 5.02 5.94
C TRP A 19 9.77 5.78 5.55
N LEU A 20 9.74 6.41 4.38
CA LEU A 20 8.57 7.04 3.76
C LEU A 20 8.14 6.29 2.48
N ASP A 21 8.79 5.18 2.14
CA ASP A 21 8.35 4.32 1.05
C ASP A 21 7.19 3.46 1.55
N ASP A 22 6.14 3.35 0.73
CA ASP A 22 4.93 2.59 1.07
C ASP A 22 5.14 1.07 0.96
N GLY A 23 6.40 0.58 0.95
CA GLY A 23 6.75 -0.84 0.78
C GLY A 23 6.43 -1.42 -0.60
N GLU A 24 6.83 -2.66 -0.88
CA GLU A 24 6.60 -3.31 -2.18
C GLU A 24 5.36 -4.22 -2.20
N GLU A 25 4.74 -4.49 -1.04
CA GLU A 25 3.58 -5.35 -0.95
C GLU A 25 2.33 -4.66 -1.52
N VAL A 26 1.46 -5.41 -2.20
CA VAL A 26 0.22 -4.88 -2.79
C VAL A 26 -0.97 -5.58 -2.18
N CYS A 27 -1.93 -4.81 -1.65
CA CYS A 27 -3.14 -5.38 -1.08
C CYS A 27 -4.11 -5.80 -2.18
N GLU A 28 -4.55 -7.05 -2.17
CA GLU A 28 -5.46 -7.59 -3.19
C GLU A 28 -6.87 -6.95 -3.18
N HIS A 29 -7.25 -6.27 -2.08
CA HIS A 29 -8.56 -5.65 -1.94
C HIS A 29 -8.62 -4.20 -2.44
N CYS A 30 -7.63 -3.36 -2.10
CA CYS A 30 -7.60 -1.95 -2.51
C CYS A 30 -6.54 -1.63 -3.58
N LEU A 31 -5.71 -2.61 -3.94
CA LEU A 31 -4.63 -2.50 -4.93
C LEU A 31 -3.57 -1.43 -4.60
N GLN A 32 -3.54 -0.93 -3.37
CA GLN A 32 -2.53 0.00 -2.89
C GLN A 32 -1.31 -0.76 -2.36
N ARG A 33 -0.15 -0.09 -2.44
CA ARG A 33 1.09 -0.57 -1.81
C ARG A 33 1.03 -0.40 -0.30
N TYR A 34 1.67 -1.30 0.44
CA TYR A 34 1.87 -1.18 1.88
C TYR A 34 3.21 -1.80 2.32
N ALA A 35 3.71 -1.34 3.47
CA ALA A 35 4.92 -1.86 4.06
C ALA A 35 4.67 -3.24 4.68
N TYR A 36 5.56 -4.20 4.42
CA TYR A 36 5.46 -5.55 4.96
C TYR A 36 5.36 -5.55 6.49
N GLU A 37 6.03 -4.61 7.17
CA GLU A 37 6.04 -4.49 8.63
C GLU A 37 4.67 -4.16 9.24
N VAL A 38 3.74 -3.64 8.43
CA VAL A 38 2.37 -3.34 8.87
C VAL A 38 1.34 -4.33 8.33
N GLU A 39 1.79 -5.44 7.74
CA GLU A 39 0.90 -6.47 7.22
C GLU A 39 -0.06 -7.01 8.31
N VAL A 40 -1.33 -7.19 7.93
CA VAL A 40 -2.34 -7.84 8.75
C VAL A 40 -2.79 -9.12 8.07
N ARG A 41 -3.01 -10.19 8.83
CA ARG A 41 -3.46 -11.50 8.31
C ARG A 41 -4.93 -11.75 8.63
N CYS A 42 -5.69 -12.23 7.65
CA CYS A 42 -7.06 -12.67 7.85
C CYS A 42 -7.10 -13.98 8.65
N VAL A 43 -7.83 -14.02 9.77
CA VAL A 43 -7.94 -15.23 10.60
C VAL A 43 -8.67 -16.38 9.87
N ALA A 44 -9.55 -16.07 8.92
CA ALA A 44 -10.33 -17.07 8.19
C ALA A 44 -9.61 -17.71 7.00
N CYS A 45 -8.85 -16.94 6.23
CA CYS A 45 -8.24 -17.39 4.97
C CYS A 45 -6.73 -17.18 4.88
N ASP A 46 -6.11 -16.60 5.92
CA ASP A 46 -4.68 -16.30 6.01
C ASP A 46 -4.12 -15.33 4.94
N ALA A 47 -5.00 -14.68 4.19
CA ALA A 47 -4.62 -13.67 3.20
C ALA A 47 -3.94 -12.46 3.86
N ALA A 48 -2.92 -11.93 3.18
CA ALA A 48 -2.21 -10.71 3.54
C ALA A 48 -3.03 -9.46 3.19
N LEU A 49 -3.10 -8.51 4.11
CA LEU A 49 -3.92 -7.31 3.99
C LEU A 49 -3.12 -6.09 4.45
N CYS A 50 -3.36 -4.94 3.79
CA CYS A 50 -2.94 -3.69 4.37
C CYS A 50 -3.79 -3.34 5.61
N PRO A 51 -3.25 -2.57 6.57
CA PRO A 51 -3.98 -2.11 7.75
C PRO A 51 -5.30 -1.39 7.46
N HIS A 52 -5.41 -0.80 6.27
CA HIS A 52 -6.59 -0.04 5.87
C HIS A 52 -7.78 -0.95 5.50
N CYS A 53 -7.51 -2.08 4.86
CA CYS A 53 -8.55 -3.03 4.46
C CYS A 53 -8.87 -4.07 5.54
N ALA A 54 -8.00 -4.24 6.54
CA ALA A 54 -8.25 -5.16 7.62
C ALA A 54 -9.41 -4.69 8.52
N VAL A 55 -10.42 -5.55 8.69
CA VAL A 55 -11.51 -5.31 9.63
C VAL A 55 -11.18 -5.99 10.95
N VAL A 56 -11.12 -5.21 12.02
CA VAL A 56 -10.77 -5.72 13.35
C VAL A 56 -12.01 -5.84 14.24
N VAL A 57 -12.36 -7.07 14.60
CA VAL A 57 -13.44 -7.37 15.55
C VAL A 57 -12.92 -7.13 16.97
N ARG A 58 -13.27 -6.01 17.58
CA ARG A 58 -12.71 -5.57 18.87
C ARG A 58 -12.90 -6.57 20.01
N ALA A 59 -14.00 -7.33 20.00
CA ALA A 59 -14.31 -8.30 21.06
C ALA A 59 -13.32 -9.47 21.10
N THR A 60 -12.89 -9.95 19.94
CA THR A 60 -11.98 -11.10 19.81
C THR A 60 -10.56 -10.69 19.45
N ARG A 61 -10.36 -9.44 19.01
CA ARG A 61 -9.12 -8.92 18.40
C ARG A 61 -8.71 -9.68 17.14
N GLU A 62 -9.65 -10.31 16.47
CA GLU A 62 -9.43 -10.98 15.20
C GLU A 62 -9.51 -9.97 14.05
N SER A 63 -8.70 -10.20 13.03
CA SER A 63 -8.68 -9.44 11.80
C SER A 63 -9.23 -10.28 10.64
N TYR A 64 -10.12 -9.68 9.86
CA TYR A 64 -10.72 -10.30 8.68
C TYR A 64 -10.47 -9.45 7.45
N CYS A 65 -10.37 -10.10 6.30
CA CYS A 65 -10.43 -9.41 5.02
C CYS A 65 -11.88 -9.04 4.68
N PRO A 66 -12.11 -8.06 3.81
CA PRO A 66 -13.47 -7.73 3.35
C PRO A 66 -14.24 -8.93 2.78
N GLY A 67 -13.55 -9.88 2.15
CA GLY A 67 -14.19 -11.07 1.58
C GLY A 67 -14.62 -12.12 2.62
N CYS A 68 -14.06 -12.11 3.84
CA CYS A 68 -14.40 -13.04 4.91
C CYS A 68 -15.23 -12.40 6.03
N GLU A 69 -15.26 -11.06 6.12
CA GLU A 69 -16.17 -10.35 7.04
C GLU A 69 -17.63 -10.56 6.63
N GLU A 70 -17.92 -10.60 5.32
CA GLU A 70 -19.27 -10.73 4.77
C GLU A 70 -19.80 -12.19 4.73
N ALA A 71 -19.04 -13.16 5.29
CA ALA A 71 -19.30 -14.60 5.17
C ALA A 71 -20.05 -15.23 6.36
#